data_AF-A0A3S3MUZ7-F1
#
_entry.id   AF-A0A3S3MUZ7-F1
#
_cell.length_a   1.000
_cell.length_b   1.000
_cell.length_c   1.000
_cell.angle_alpha   90.00
_cell.angle_beta   90.00
_cell.angle_gamma   90.00
#
_symmetry.space_group_name_H-M   'P 1'
#
loop_
_entity.id
_entity.type
_entity.pdbx_description
1 polymer ?
#
loop_
_entity_poly.entity_id
_entity_poly.type
_entity_poly.pdbx_seq_one_letter_code
_entity_poly.pdbx_strand_id
1 'polypeptide(L)'
;MSRDSDEVDRIVEAWVRQRPDLDFSPLEVLSRVARLARHLDIARKEAFRRSDIESWEWDVLSALRRAGEPYQLSPKQLLQQTLVSSGTMTNRIDRLVARR
;
A
#
# COMPACT_ATOMS: atom_id res chain seq x y z
N MET A 1 3.51 5.39 -32.85
CA MET A 1 3.97 5.73 -31.50
C MET A 1 4.93 4.64 -31.07
N SER A 2 6.21 4.97 -30.84
CA SER A 2 7.13 3.99 -30.27
C SER A 2 6.61 3.61 -28.88
N ARG A 3 6.50 2.31 -28.59
CA ARG A 3 6.23 1.84 -27.23
C ARG A 3 7.52 2.09 -26.46
N ASP A 4 7.54 3.05 -25.56
CA ASP A 4 8.68 3.22 -24.65
C ASP A 4 8.74 1.98 -23.74
N SER A 5 9.87 1.27 -23.82
CA SER A 5 10.16 0.12 -22.97
C SER A 5 10.61 0.59 -21.59
N ASP A 6 10.05 0.00 -20.55
CA ASP A 6 10.37 0.33 -19.17
C ASP A 6 11.25 -0.74 -18.47
N GLU A 7 11.55 -0.50 -17.20
CA GLU A 7 12.39 -1.39 -16.40
C GLU A 7 11.78 -2.78 -16.20
N VAL A 8 10.44 -2.92 -16.25
CA VAL A 8 9.79 -4.22 -16.11
C VAL A 8 9.97 -5.05 -17.37
N ASP A 9 9.91 -4.42 -18.56
CA ASP A 9 10.21 -5.13 -19.82
C ASP A 9 11.60 -5.75 -19.79
N ARG A 10 12.62 -4.99 -19.36
CA ARG A 10 14.00 -5.48 -19.26
C ARG A 10 14.13 -6.68 -18.32
N ILE A 11 13.41 -6.67 -17.20
CA ILE A 11 13.43 -7.75 -16.21
C ILE A 11 12.73 -9.00 -16.77
N VAL A 12 11.57 -8.83 -17.40
CA VAL A 12 10.82 -9.94 -17.99
C VAL A 12 11.62 -10.56 -19.14
N GLU A 13 12.20 -9.76 -20.02
CA GLU A 13 13.08 -10.24 -21.09
C GLU A 13 14.28 -11.01 -20.54
N ALA A 14 14.89 -10.54 -19.46
CA ALA A 14 15.99 -11.25 -18.82
C ALA A 14 15.55 -12.63 -18.29
N TRP A 15 14.37 -12.72 -17.69
CA TRP A 15 13.82 -13.99 -17.20
C TRP A 15 13.46 -14.94 -18.33
N VAL A 16 12.82 -14.46 -19.39
CA VAL A 16 12.50 -15.26 -20.59
C VAL A 16 13.77 -15.84 -21.20
N ARG A 17 14.88 -15.08 -21.25
CA ARG A 17 16.18 -15.60 -21.71
C ARG A 17 16.75 -16.70 -20.81
N GLN A 18 16.56 -16.60 -19.50
CA GLN A 18 17.12 -17.57 -18.54
C GLN A 18 16.25 -18.83 -18.38
N ARG A 19 14.92 -18.70 -18.49
CA ARG A 19 13.95 -19.77 -18.27
C ARG A 19 12.81 -19.69 -19.30
N PRO A 20 13.09 -19.99 -20.58
CA PRO A 20 12.08 -19.93 -21.63
C PRO A 20 10.93 -20.93 -21.46
N ASP A 21 11.08 -21.89 -20.53
CA ASP A 21 10.08 -22.89 -20.17
C ASP A 21 8.97 -22.37 -19.22
N LEU A 22 9.14 -21.17 -18.66
CA LEU A 22 8.20 -20.58 -17.70
C LEU A 22 7.44 -19.39 -18.30
N ASP A 23 6.18 -19.22 -17.88
CA ASP A 23 5.37 -18.06 -18.24
C ASP A 23 5.59 -16.90 -17.27
N PHE A 24 6.19 -15.82 -17.78
CA PHE A 24 6.44 -14.58 -17.04
C PHE A 24 5.46 -13.46 -17.38
N SER A 25 4.44 -13.71 -18.21
CA SER A 25 3.43 -12.71 -18.56
C SER A 25 2.74 -12.08 -17.34
N PRO A 26 2.50 -12.77 -16.19
CA PRO A 26 1.93 -12.10 -15.02
C PRO A 26 2.85 -11.01 -14.42
N LEU A 27 4.18 -11.15 -14.56
CA LEU A 27 5.13 -10.18 -14.03
C LEU A 27 5.10 -8.85 -14.76
N GLU A 28 4.66 -8.83 -16.03
CA GLU A 28 4.53 -7.58 -16.79
C GLU A 28 3.59 -6.60 -16.09
N VAL A 29 2.47 -7.07 -15.55
CA VAL A 29 1.49 -6.20 -14.87
C VAL A 29 1.81 -6.08 -13.38
N LEU A 30 2.02 -7.22 -12.70
CA LEU A 30 2.19 -7.23 -11.25
C LEU A 30 3.42 -6.43 -10.80
N SER A 31 4.52 -6.49 -11.55
CA SER A 31 5.73 -5.73 -11.23
C SER A 31 5.54 -4.23 -11.43
N ARG A 32 4.76 -3.82 -12.44
CA ARG A 32 4.43 -2.40 -12.67
C ARG A 32 3.54 -1.86 -11.56
N VAL A 33 2.50 -2.61 -11.19
CA VAL A 33 1.61 -2.26 -10.07
C VAL A 33 2.42 -2.13 -8.77
N ALA A 34 3.31 -3.06 -8.47
CA ALA A 34 4.16 -2.99 -7.27
C ALA A 34 5.09 -1.75 -7.27
N ARG A 35 5.67 -1.42 -8.43
CA ARG A 35 6.52 -0.21 -8.57
C ARG A 35 5.70 1.06 -8.39
N LEU A 36 4.53 1.14 -9.03
CA LEU A 36 3.60 2.27 -8.88
C LEU A 36 3.17 2.41 -7.42
N ALA A 37 2.80 1.32 -6.74
CA ALA A 37 2.44 1.32 -5.33
C ALA A 37 3.56 1.92 -4.46
N ARG A 38 4.82 1.55 -4.71
CA ARG A 38 5.97 2.15 -3.99
C ARG A 38 6.10 3.65 -4.23
N HIS A 39 5.90 4.11 -5.47
CA HIS A 39 5.93 5.55 -5.77
C HIS A 39 4.79 6.31 -5.08
N LEU A 40 3.59 5.72 -5.07
CA LEU A 40 2.43 6.27 -4.37
C LEU A 40 2.65 6.32 -2.86
N ASP A 41 3.25 5.28 -2.27
CA ASP A 41 3.57 5.26 -0.84
C ASP A 41 4.53 6.39 -0.45
N ILE A 42 5.54 6.66 -1.27
CA ILE A 42 6.48 7.78 -1.06
C ILE A 42 5.75 9.12 -1.16
N ALA A 43 4.95 9.32 -2.22
CA ALA A 43 4.19 10.55 -2.41
C ALA A 43 3.20 10.79 -1.26
N ARG A 44 2.56 9.73 -0.78
CA ARG A 44 1.61 9.77 0.33
C ARG A 44 2.30 10.13 1.65
N LYS A 45 3.47 9.54 1.94
CA LYS A 45 4.28 9.92 3.11
C LYS A 45 4.68 11.40 3.07
N GLU A 46 5.13 11.89 1.92
CA GLU A 46 5.49 13.32 1.79
C GLU A 46 4.27 14.24 1.98
N ALA A 47 3.10 13.84 1.48
CA ALA A 47 1.87 14.60 1.67
C ALA A 47 1.49 14.75 3.15
N PHE A 48 1.71 13.72 3.98
CA PHE A 48 1.43 13.78 5.41
C PHE A 48 2.54 14.39 6.26
N ARG A 49 3.75 14.58 5.70
CA ARG A 49 4.90 15.13 6.43
C ARG A 49 4.61 16.47 7.11
N ARG A 50 3.78 17.31 6.51
CA ARG A 50 3.39 18.63 7.09
C ARG A 50 2.39 18.52 8.24
N SER A 51 1.68 17.41 8.34
CA SER A 51 0.66 17.16 9.37
C SER A 51 1.18 16.31 10.53
N ASP A 52 2.46 15.94 10.52
CA ASP A 52 3.09 15.02 11.50
C ASP A 52 2.40 13.65 11.58
N ILE A 53 1.63 13.23 10.57
CA ILE A 53 0.87 11.97 10.59
C ILE A 53 1.58 10.92 9.74
N GLU A 54 1.74 9.72 10.27
CA GLU A 54 2.21 8.57 9.51
C GLU A 54 1.07 7.99 8.66
N SER A 55 1.40 7.39 7.51
CA SER A 55 0.38 6.83 6.60
C SER A 55 -0.55 5.82 7.27
N TRP A 56 -0.01 5.02 8.20
CA TRP A 56 -0.77 4.00 8.93
C TRP A 56 -1.73 4.61 9.97
N GLU A 57 -1.40 5.77 10.53
CA GLU A 57 -2.27 6.51 11.45
C GLU A 57 -3.43 7.11 10.69
N TRP A 58 -3.13 7.71 9.52
CA TRP A 58 -4.16 8.19 8.61
C TRP A 58 -5.14 7.09 8.20
N ASP A 59 -4.66 5.88 7.90
CA ASP A 59 -5.55 4.76 7.54
C ASP A 59 -6.64 4.53 8.60
N VAL A 60 -6.25 4.48 9.88
CA VAL A 60 -7.16 4.24 11.01
C VAL A 60 -8.03 5.46 11.29
N LEU A 61 -7.43 6.65 11.43
CA LEU A 61 -8.16 7.88 11.75
C LEU A 61 -9.14 8.27 10.65
N SER A 62 -8.78 8.08 9.38
CA SER A 62 -9.66 8.35 8.26
C SER A 62 -10.81 7.35 8.17
N ALA A 63 -10.60 6.07 8.52
CA ALA A 63 -11.67 5.08 8.61
C ALA A 63 -12.70 5.47 9.69
N LEU A 64 -12.24 5.84 10.88
CA LEU A 64 -13.10 6.33 11.97
C LEU A 64 -13.84 7.61 11.57
N ARG A 65 -13.14 8.58 10.95
CA ARG A 65 -13.76 9.83 10.51
C ARG A 65 -14.84 9.61 9.45
N ARG A 66 -14.59 8.73 8.48
CA ARG A 66 -15.57 8.39 7.42
C ARG A 66 -16.77 7.60 7.93
N ALA A 67 -16.67 6.98 9.11
CA ALA A 67 -17.82 6.31 9.75
C ALA A 67 -18.89 7.28 10.25
N GLY A 68 -18.61 8.59 10.27
CA GLY A 68 -19.51 9.62 10.81
C GLY A 68 -19.56 9.59 12.33
N GLU A 69 -20.30 10.52 12.95
CA GLU A 69 -20.45 10.55 14.42
C GLU A 69 -21.07 9.24 14.94
N PRO A 70 -20.57 8.65 16.05
CA PRO A 70 -19.58 9.19 17.00
C PRO A 70 -18.11 8.84 16.68
N TYR A 71 -17.78 8.58 15.42
CA TYR A 71 -16.45 8.22 14.90
C TYR A 71 -15.91 6.91 15.45
N GLN A 72 -16.75 5.88 15.48
CA GLN A 72 -16.43 4.58 16.06
C GLN A 72 -16.57 3.46 15.04
N LEU A 73 -15.64 2.51 15.10
CA LEU A 73 -15.68 1.25 14.38
C LEU A 73 -15.19 0.14 15.30
N SER A 74 -15.77 -1.06 15.16
CA SER A 74 -15.20 -2.25 15.79
C SER A 74 -13.83 -2.59 15.19
N PRO A 75 -12.96 -3.31 15.92
CA PRO A 75 -11.68 -3.78 15.38
C PRO A 75 -11.83 -4.58 14.08
N LYS A 76 -12.89 -5.40 13.97
CA LYS A 76 -13.18 -6.16 12.75
C LYS A 76 -13.47 -5.26 11.55
N GLN A 77 -14.21 -4.16 11.75
CA GLN A 77 -14.48 -3.19 10.68
C GLN A 77 -13.22 -2.42 10.30
N LEU A 78 -12.37 -2.06 11.27
CA LEU A 78 -11.08 -1.41 10.97
C LEU A 78 -10.18 -2.32 10.13
N LEU A 79 -10.13 -3.63 10.41
CA LEU A 79 -9.38 -4.59 9.61
C LEU A 79 -9.87 -4.64 8.16
N GLN A 80 -11.18 -4.71 7.96
CA GLN A 80 -11.78 -4.73 6.63
C GLN A 80 -11.48 -3.47 5.81
N GLN A 81 -11.35 -2.32 6.46
CA GLN A 81 -11.12 -1.04 5.77
C GLN A 81 -9.64 -0.70 5.54
N THR A 82 -8.72 -1.28 6.32
CA THR A 82 -7.30 -0.89 6.29
C THR A 82 -6.38 -1.97 5.69
N LEU A 83 -6.93 -3.14 5.36
CA LEU A 83 -6.23 -4.26 4.70
C LEU A 83 -4.95 -4.71 5.43
N VAL A 84 -4.94 -4.61 6.76
CA VAL A 84 -3.86 -5.12 7.62
C VAL A 84 -4.31 -6.32 8.44
N SER A 85 -3.34 -7.06 8.98
CA SER A 85 -3.60 -8.18 9.88
C SER A 85 -4.19 -7.72 11.23
N SER A 86 -4.83 -8.64 11.95
CA SER A 86 -5.33 -8.41 13.32
C SER A 86 -4.24 -7.94 14.27
N GLY A 87 -3.08 -8.62 14.28
CA GLY A 87 -1.94 -8.23 15.12
C GLY A 87 -1.40 -6.84 14.78
N THR A 88 -1.36 -6.49 13.49
CA THR A 88 -1.00 -5.14 13.05
C THR A 88 -2.00 -4.10 13.55
N MET A 89 -3.30 -4.38 13.51
CA MET A 89 -4.32 -3.44 13.96
C MET A 89 -4.24 -3.17 15.46
N THR A 90 -4.08 -4.20 16.30
CA THR A 90 -3.90 -4.00 17.75
C THR A 90 -2.71 -3.08 18.02
N ASN A 91 -1.56 -3.34 17.41
CA ASN A 91 -0.38 -2.48 17.56
C ASN A 91 -0.63 -1.04 17.10
N ARG A 92 -1.36 -0.85 15.99
CA ARG A 92 -1.72 0.50 15.49
C ARG A 92 -2.60 1.25 16.48
N ILE A 93 -3.63 0.59 17.02
CA ILE A 93 -4.53 1.19 18.03
C ILE A 93 -3.74 1.59 19.27
N ASP A 94 -2.93 0.68 19.82
CA ASP A 94 -2.13 0.95 21.02
C ASP A 94 -1.19 2.15 20.83
N ARG A 95 -0.52 2.25 19.67
CA ARG A 95 0.35 3.37 19.35
C ARG A 95 -0.42 4.70 19.19
N LEU A 96 -1.61 4.67 18.58
CA LEU A 96 -2.46 5.86 18.46
C LEU A 96 -2.97 6.35 19.82
N VAL A 97 -3.36 5.44 20.71
CA VAL A 97 -3.79 5.78 22.08
C VAL A 97 -2.64 6.36 22.91
N ALA A 98 -1.41 5.86 22.71
CA ALA A 98 -0.22 6.36 23.39
C ALA A 98 0.28 7.70 22.86
N ARG A 99 -0.19 8.15 21.68
CA ARG A 99 0.21 9.42 21.07
C ARG A 99 -0.46 10.58 21.81
N ARG A 100 0.35 11.50 22.33
CA ARG A 100 -0.09 12.72 23.05
C ARG A 100 -0.19 13.91 22.11
#